data_AF-A0A7V5KR71-F1
#
_entry.id   AF-A0A7V5KR71-F1
#
_cell.length_a   1.000
_cell.length_b   1.000
_cell.length_c   1.000
_cell.angle_alpha   90.00
_cell.angle_beta   90.00
_cell.angle_gamma   90.00
#
_symmetry.space_group_name_H-M   'P 1'
#
loop_
_entity.id
_entity.type
_entity.pdbx_description
1 polymer ?
#
loop_
_entity_poly.entity_id
_entity_poly.type
_entity_poly.pdbx_seq_one_letter_code
_entity_poly.pdbx_strand_id
1 'polypeptide(L)'
;SDFSNDALKLLSFIEDNRGTSPEPLRLYAKAQLLERERRLSEAVEALNELLRQFESSTLTDEAVLGLARLSAQMGEFQNAVAAYDSVLQKFPDSIYRDEAAYQRAQILDIKLHDRAAALKAYEAFLAEFPGSLHVSEVRKRIRELRGDFL
;
A
#
# COMPACT_ATOMS: atom_id res chain seq x y z
N SER A 1 -16.07 1.46 -18.33
CA SER A 1 -14.67 1.39 -18.81
C SER A 1 -13.70 0.87 -17.76
N ASP A 2 -14.18 0.35 -16.61
CA ASP A 2 -13.32 -0.16 -15.53
C ASP A 2 -13.02 -1.68 -15.62
N PHE A 3 -13.95 -2.47 -16.19
CA PHE A 3 -13.79 -3.93 -16.32
C PHE A 3 -12.58 -4.34 -17.18
N SER A 4 -12.22 -3.52 -18.17
CA SER A 4 -11.09 -3.77 -19.06
C SER A 4 -9.75 -3.56 -18.35
N ASN A 5 -9.67 -2.60 -17.42
CA ASN A 5 -8.45 -2.32 -16.66
C ASN A 5 -8.20 -3.39 -15.58
N ASP A 6 -9.26 -3.88 -14.94
CA ASP A 6 -9.15 -4.96 -13.95
C ASP A 6 -8.73 -6.29 -14.58
N ALA A 7 -9.29 -6.61 -15.76
CA ALA A 7 -8.93 -7.83 -16.49
C ALA A 7 -7.48 -7.79 -16.99
N LEU A 8 -7.01 -6.64 -17.46
CA LEU A 8 -5.61 -6.47 -17.90
C LEU A 8 -4.62 -6.52 -16.73
N LYS A 9 -4.96 -5.95 -15.57
CA LYS A 9 -4.15 -6.10 -14.35
C LYS A 9 -4.07 -7.55 -13.91
N LEU A 10 -5.21 -8.26 -13.89
CA LEU A 10 -5.25 -9.67 -13.52
C LEU A 10 -4.46 -10.55 -14.49
N LEU A 11 -4.55 -10.26 -15.80
CA LEU A 11 -3.78 -10.96 -16.82
C LEU A 11 -2.27 -10.70 -16.70
N SER A 12 -1.84 -9.44 -16.55
CA SER A 12 -0.43 -9.10 -16.32
C SER A 12 0.10 -9.81 -15.07
N PHE A 13 -0.68 -9.79 -13.99
CA PHE A 13 -0.33 -10.44 -12.73
C PHE A 13 -0.18 -11.97 -12.85
N ILE A 14 -1.02 -12.61 -13.66
CA ILE A 14 -0.89 -14.04 -13.98
C ILE A 14 0.33 -14.31 -14.85
N GLU A 15 0.62 -13.44 -15.83
CA GLU A 15 1.79 -13.59 -16.72
C GLU A 15 3.12 -13.40 -15.97
N ASP A 16 3.19 -12.42 -15.07
CA ASP A 16 4.36 -12.11 -14.23
C ASP A 16 4.66 -13.23 -13.21
N ASN A 17 3.66 -14.05 -12.88
CA ASN A 17 3.77 -15.15 -11.91
C ASN A 17 3.75 -16.56 -12.55
N ARG A 18 3.91 -16.67 -13.88
CA ARG A 18 3.90 -17.97 -14.61
C ARG A 18 4.95 -18.99 -14.13
N GLY A 19 6.01 -18.54 -13.43
CA GLY A 19 7.06 -19.41 -12.85
C GLY A 19 6.89 -19.72 -11.37
N THR A 20 5.89 -19.14 -10.71
CA THR A 20 5.60 -19.31 -9.28
C THR A 20 4.48 -20.33 -9.10
N SER A 21 4.50 -21.09 -8.00
CA SER A 21 3.36 -21.92 -7.59
C SER A 21 2.07 -21.08 -7.73
N PRO A 22 1.02 -21.55 -8.41
CA PRO A 22 -0.20 -20.75 -8.62
C PRO A 22 -0.94 -20.42 -7.31
N GLU A 23 -0.56 -21.01 -6.19
CA GLU A 23 -1.16 -20.87 -4.87
C GLU A 23 -1.01 -19.47 -4.25
N PRO A 24 0.19 -18.88 -4.09
CA PRO A 24 0.33 -17.50 -3.62
C PRO A 24 -0.44 -16.50 -4.51
N LEU A 25 -0.37 -16.67 -5.83
CA LEU A 25 -1.16 -15.89 -6.80
C LEU A 25 -2.66 -16.03 -6.55
N ARG A 26 -3.17 -17.25 -6.34
CA ARG A 26 -4.58 -17.53 -6.03
C ARG A 26 -5.01 -16.94 -4.69
N LEU A 27 -4.18 -17.00 -3.67
CA LEU A 27 -4.48 -16.41 -2.35
C LEU A 27 -4.53 -14.89 -2.44
N TYR A 28 -3.61 -14.27 -3.18
CA TYR A 28 -3.62 -12.84 -3.43
C TYR A 28 -4.87 -12.40 -4.21
N ALA A 29 -5.19 -13.09 -5.32
CA ALA A 29 -6.39 -12.80 -6.10
C ALA A 29 -7.68 -13.00 -5.27
N LYS A 30 -7.71 -14.01 -4.40
CA LYS A 30 -8.81 -14.22 -3.43
C LYS A 30 -8.94 -13.03 -2.49
N ALA A 31 -7.83 -12.52 -1.94
CA ALA A 31 -7.87 -11.36 -1.06
C ALA A 31 -8.44 -10.12 -1.77
N GLN A 32 -8.00 -9.84 -3.00
CA GLN A 32 -8.51 -8.72 -3.79
C GLN A 32 -10.01 -8.85 -4.09
N LEU A 33 -10.49 -10.06 -4.39
CA LEU A 33 -11.91 -10.31 -4.59
C LEU A 33 -12.71 -10.02 -3.31
N LEU A 34 -12.24 -10.52 -2.17
CA LEU A 34 -12.86 -10.32 -0.87
C LEU A 34 -12.89 -8.84 -0.47
N GLU A 35 -11.81 -8.10 -0.74
CA GLU A 35 -11.75 -6.65 -0.55
C GLU A 35 -12.84 -5.93 -1.36
N ARG A 36 -12.99 -6.28 -2.64
CA ARG A 36 -14.04 -5.73 -3.52
C ARG A 36 -15.45 -6.05 -3.00
N GLU A 37 -15.63 -7.22 -2.40
CA GLU A 37 -16.88 -7.65 -1.74
C GLU A 37 -17.09 -7.01 -0.35
N ARG A 38 -16.19 -6.12 0.09
CA ARG A 38 -16.18 -5.50 1.44
C ARG A 38 -16.00 -6.50 2.60
N ARG A 39 -15.53 -7.70 2.31
CA ARG A 39 -15.24 -8.76 3.30
C ARG A 39 -13.80 -8.62 3.80
N LEU A 40 -13.52 -7.49 4.45
CA LEU A 40 -12.15 -7.05 4.76
C LEU A 40 -11.39 -8.03 5.67
N SER A 41 -12.06 -8.59 6.69
CA SER A 41 -11.44 -9.57 7.59
C SER A 41 -10.99 -10.84 6.85
N GLU A 42 -11.80 -11.34 5.91
CA GLU A 42 -11.47 -12.52 5.12
C GLU A 42 -10.36 -12.22 4.10
N ALA A 43 -10.32 -10.98 3.56
CA ALA A 43 -9.22 -10.54 2.72
C ALA A 43 -7.89 -10.54 3.49
N VAL A 44 -7.91 -10.05 4.74
CA VAL A 44 -6.75 -10.10 5.65
C VAL A 44 -6.32 -11.54 5.93
N GLU A 45 -7.26 -12.44 6.20
CA GLU A 45 -6.96 -13.87 6.38
C GLU A 45 -6.29 -14.48 5.15
N ALA A 46 -6.76 -14.17 3.95
CA ALA A 46 -6.17 -14.68 2.71
C ALA A 46 -4.73 -14.17 2.49
N LEU A 47 -4.43 -12.90 2.81
CA LEU A 47 -3.07 -12.37 2.72
C LEU A 47 -2.15 -12.92 3.81
N ASN A 48 -2.65 -13.09 5.04
CA ASN A 48 -1.88 -13.73 6.11
C ASN A 48 -1.56 -15.19 5.79
N GLU A 49 -2.49 -15.91 5.15
CA GLU A 49 -2.23 -17.27 4.66
C GLU A 49 -1.11 -17.29 3.62
N LEU A 50 -1.15 -16.35 2.67
CA LEU A 50 -0.10 -16.20 1.65
C LEU A 50 1.25 -15.97 2.31
N LEU A 51 1.32 -15.01 3.22
CA LEU A 51 2.57 -14.66 3.90
C LEU A 51 3.10 -15.81 4.75
N ARG A 52 2.24 -16.58 5.43
CA ARG A 52 2.66 -17.72 6.26
C ARG A 52 3.13 -18.92 5.43
N GLN A 53 2.48 -19.21 4.31
CA GLN A 53 2.83 -20.36 3.48
C GLN A 53 3.95 -20.07 2.47
N PHE A 54 4.09 -18.82 2.05
CA PHE A 54 4.94 -18.41 0.93
C PHE A 54 5.75 -17.16 1.27
N GLU A 55 6.46 -17.16 2.41
CA GLU A 55 7.25 -16.03 2.92
C GLU A 55 8.25 -15.46 1.89
N SER A 56 8.83 -16.31 1.04
CA SER A 56 9.79 -15.94 -0.01
C SER A 56 9.16 -15.73 -1.40
N SER A 57 7.84 -15.55 -1.48
CA SER A 57 7.14 -15.27 -2.73
C SER A 57 7.52 -13.90 -3.30
N THR A 58 7.48 -13.77 -4.63
CA THR A 58 7.54 -12.47 -5.32
C THR A 58 6.37 -11.55 -4.97
N LEU A 59 5.32 -12.09 -4.35
CA LEU A 59 4.13 -11.36 -3.91
C LEU A 59 4.19 -10.92 -2.45
N THR A 60 5.27 -11.22 -1.73
CA THR A 60 5.35 -10.96 -0.28
C THR A 60 5.24 -9.46 0.02
N ASP A 61 5.96 -8.61 -0.72
CA ASP A 61 5.91 -7.16 -0.52
C ASP A 61 4.53 -6.57 -0.85
N GLU A 62 3.93 -7.02 -1.95
CA GLU A 62 2.58 -6.60 -2.36
C GLU A 62 1.50 -7.10 -1.40
N ALA A 63 1.65 -8.29 -0.81
CA ALA A 63 0.75 -8.83 0.19
C ALA A 63 0.83 -8.06 1.51
N VAL A 64 2.04 -7.69 1.98
CA VAL A 64 2.21 -6.86 3.17
C VAL A 64 1.64 -5.46 2.95
N LEU A 65 1.85 -4.88 1.77
CA LEU A 65 1.22 -3.62 1.38
C LEU A 65 -0.30 -3.72 1.36
N GLY A 66 -0.85 -4.82 0.83
CA GLY A 66 -2.28 -5.12 0.86
C GLY A 66 -2.83 -5.15 2.29
N LEU A 67 -2.14 -5.78 3.23
CA LEU A 67 -2.52 -5.77 4.64
C LEU A 67 -2.55 -4.36 5.23
N ALA A 68 -1.55 -3.52 4.92
CA ALA A 68 -1.52 -2.13 5.36
C ALA A 68 -2.73 -1.33 4.82
N ARG A 69 -3.07 -1.50 3.54
CA ARG A 69 -4.25 -0.89 2.91
C ARG A 69 -5.55 -1.37 3.57
N LEU A 70 -5.69 -2.67 3.82
CA LEU A 70 -6.88 -3.25 4.46
C LEU A 70 -7.04 -2.75 5.89
N SER A 71 -5.98 -2.68 6.69
CA SER A 71 -6.01 -2.06 8.02
C SER A 71 -6.51 -0.62 7.97
N ALA A 72 -6.05 0.16 6.99
CA ALA A 72 -6.53 1.53 6.81
C ALA A 72 -8.03 1.58 6.46
N GLN A 73 -8.52 0.67 5.61
CA GLN A 73 -9.93 0.57 5.25
C GLN A 73 -10.82 0.15 6.44
N MET A 74 -10.29 -0.67 7.34
CA MET A 74 -10.97 -1.07 8.59
C MET A 74 -10.94 0.03 9.66
N GLY A 75 -10.26 1.15 9.42
CA GLY A 75 -10.14 2.25 10.37
C GLY A 75 -9.04 2.05 11.42
N GLU A 76 -8.22 1.01 11.28
CA GLU A 76 -7.10 0.70 12.16
C GLU A 76 -5.87 1.52 11.78
N PHE A 77 -5.97 2.84 11.87
CA PHE A 77 -5.00 3.76 11.29
C PHE A 77 -3.59 3.61 11.88
N GLN A 78 -3.45 3.38 13.19
CA GLN A 78 -2.14 3.14 13.81
C GLN A 78 -1.51 1.83 13.31
N ASN A 79 -2.31 0.78 13.18
CA ASN A 79 -1.84 -0.51 12.64
C ASN A 79 -1.42 -0.35 11.17
N ALA A 80 -2.20 0.39 10.38
CA ALA A 80 -1.87 0.68 8.99
C ALA A 80 -0.55 1.44 8.86
N VAL A 81 -0.32 2.47 9.69
CA VAL A 81 0.95 3.21 9.72
C VAL A 81 2.12 2.28 10.02
N ALA A 82 2.00 1.42 11.04
CA ALA A 82 3.04 0.45 11.39
C ALA A 82 3.29 -0.57 10.27
N ALA A 83 2.23 -1.01 9.58
CA ALA A 83 2.35 -1.92 8.45
C ALA A 83 3.05 -1.27 7.25
N TYR A 84 2.71 -0.02 6.91
CA TYR A 84 3.43 0.74 5.88
C TYR A 84 4.90 0.99 6.25
N ASP A 85 5.19 1.30 7.52
CA ASP A 85 6.57 1.40 8.01
C ASP A 85 7.33 0.08 7.81
N SER A 86 6.68 -1.07 8.06
CA SER A 86 7.28 -2.37 7.78
C SER A 86 7.54 -2.58 6.28
N VAL A 87 6.69 -2.08 5.38
CA VAL A 87 6.94 -2.18 3.94
C VAL A 87 8.22 -1.41 3.58
N LEU A 88 8.32 -0.17 4.04
CA LEU A 88 9.45 0.71 3.74
C LEU A 88 10.79 0.19 4.27
N GLN A 89 10.76 -0.55 5.39
CA GLN A 89 11.94 -1.13 6.04
C GLN A 89 12.33 -2.51 5.50
N LYS A 90 11.36 -3.40 5.30
CA LYS A 90 11.63 -4.80 4.95
C LYS A 90 11.81 -5.02 3.46
N PHE A 91 11.26 -4.15 2.62
CA PHE A 91 11.30 -4.29 1.16
C PHE A 91 11.91 -3.04 0.52
N PRO A 92 13.23 -2.78 0.72
CA PRO A 92 13.90 -1.59 0.22
C PRO A 92 13.95 -1.49 -1.32
N ASP A 93 13.83 -2.62 -2.02
CA ASP A 93 13.83 -2.70 -3.49
C ASP A 93 12.42 -2.80 -4.10
N SER A 94 11.37 -2.76 -3.27
CA SER A 94 10.00 -2.88 -3.75
C SER A 94 9.60 -1.67 -4.59
N ILE A 95 8.89 -1.93 -5.68
CA ILE A 95 8.32 -0.88 -6.53
C ILE A 95 7.19 -0.10 -5.83
N TYR A 96 6.66 -0.62 -4.72
CA TYR A 96 5.53 -0.04 -4.00
C TYR A 96 5.91 0.90 -2.85
N ARG A 97 7.21 1.20 -2.69
CA ARG A 97 7.69 2.00 -1.56
C ARG A 97 7.16 3.43 -1.57
N ASP A 98 7.09 4.05 -2.75
CA ASP A 98 6.55 5.40 -2.85
C ASP A 98 5.06 5.41 -2.48
N GLU A 99 4.28 4.44 -2.96
CA GLU A 99 2.88 4.27 -2.57
C GLU A 99 2.73 4.08 -1.05
N ALA A 100 3.53 3.20 -0.45
CA ALA A 100 3.50 2.96 1.00
C ALA A 100 3.80 4.24 1.80
N ALA A 101 4.85 4.98 1.42
CA ALA A 101 5.23 6.23 2.08
C ALA A 101 4.14 7.30 1.92
N TYR A 102 3.54 7.41 0.74
CA TYR A 102 2.47 8.36 0.48
C TYR A 102 1.22 8.04 1.29
N GLN A 103 0.74 6.80 1.27
CA GLN A 103 -0.44 6.37 2.03
C GLN A 103 -0.24 6.55 3.53
N ARG A 104 0.95 6.18 4.04
CA ARG A 104 1.31 6.41 5.44
C ARG A 104 1.23 7.88 5.83
N ALA A 105 1.81 8.77 5.01
CA ALA A 105 1.76 10.21 5.25
C ALA A 105 0.33 10.75 5.23
N GLN A 106 -0.51 10.28 4.29
CA GLN A 106 -1.93 10.64 4.23
C GLN A 106 -2.71 10.20 5.48
N ILE A 107 -2.42 9.01 6.02
CA ILE A 107 -3.07 8.54 7.26
C ILE A 107 -2.69 9.43 8.45
N LEU A 108 -1.39 9.72 8.61
CA LEU A 108 -0.90 10.62 9.67
C LEU A 108 -1.60 11.98 9.62
N ASP A 109 -1.75 12.52 8.42
CA ASP A 109 -2.34 13.83 8.16
C ASP A 109 -3.87 13.85 8.34
N ILE A 110 -4.56 13.03 7.56
CA ILE A 110 -6.01 13.16 7.35
C ILE A 110 -6.79 12.36 8.39
N LYS A 111 -6.24 11.24 8.88
CA LYS A 111 -6.96 10.33 9.77
C LYS A 111 -6.55 10.48 11.23
N LEU A 112 -5.25 10.65 11.47
CA LEU A 112 -4.71 10.83 12.82
C LEU A 112 -4.54 12.30 13.21
N HIS A 113 -4.64 13.22 12.25
CA HIS A 113 -4.47 14.66 12.46
C HIS A 113 -3.14 15.03 13.15
N ASP A 114 -2.12 14.19 13.00
CA ASP A 114 -0.77 14.44 13.50
C ASP A 114 -0.01 15.25 12.47
N ARG A 115 -0.24 16.56 12.48
CA ARG A 115 0.38 17.52 11.58
C ARG A 115 1.91 17.45 11.59
N ALA A 116 2.51 17.23 12.75
CA ALA A 116 3.97 17.20 12.88
C ALA A 116 4.55 15.94 12.23
N ALA A 117 3.96 14.76 12.51
CA ALA A 117 4.38 13.51 11.90
C ALA A 117 4.10 13.49 10.38
N ALA A 118 2.94 14.01 9.96
CA ALA A 118 2.57 14.15 8.55
C ALA A 118 3.59 15.00 7.78
N LEU A 119 3.94 16.18 8.29
CA LEU A 119 4.91 17.07 7.65
C LEU A 119 6.27 16.37 7.47
N LYS A 120 6.76 15.72 8.53
CA LYS A 120 8.01 14.95 8.48
C LYS A 120 7.93 13.81 7.46
N ALA A 121 6.81 13.09 7.39
CA ALA A 121 6.61 12.00 6.45
C ALA A 121 6.58 12.48 5.00
N TYR A 122 5.91 13.60 4.73
CA TYR A 122 5.86 14.20 3.39
C TYR A 122 7.21 14.79 2.94
N GLU A 123 7.97 15.40 3.85
CA GLU A 123 9.32 15.88 3.56
C GLU A 123 10.26 14.71 3.24
N ALA A 124 10.20 13.62 4.01
CA ALA A 124 10.94 12.40 3.73
C ALA A 124 10.55 11.81 2.38
N PHE A 125 9.25 11.78 2.06
CA PHE A 125 8.76 11.32 0.76
C PHE A 125 9.38 12.10 -0.41
N LEU A 126 9.46 13.43 -0.33
CA LEU A 126 10.05 14.24 -1.40
C LEU A 126 11.56 14.02 -1.56
N ALA A 127 12.25 13.72 -0.47
CA ALA A 127 13.68 13.42 -0.49
C ALA A 127 13.95 12.04 -1.10
N GLU A 128 13.11 11.05 -0.79
CA GLU A 128 13.33 9.66 -1.17
C GLU A 128 12.74 9.29 -2.52
N PHE A 129 11.60 9.90 -2.90
CA PHE A 129 10.85 9.56 -4.12
C PHE A 129 10.63 10.77 -5.04
N PRO A 130 11.69 11.46 -5.50
CA PRO A 130 11.55 12.68 -6.31
C PRO A 130 10.90 12.46 -7.69
N GLY A 131 10.84 11.21 -8.17
CA GLY A 131 10.20 10.82 -9.44
C GLY A 131 8.79 10.26 -9.30
N SER A 132 8.24 10.15 -8.08
CA SER A 132 6.92 9.57 -7.87
C SER A 132 5.80 10.45 -8.44
N LEU A 133 4.71 9.82 -8.88
CA LEU A 133 3.50 10.48 -9.34
C LEU A 133 2.82 11.33 -8.25
N HIS A 134 3.13 11.08 -6.97
CA HIS A 134 2.53 11.80 -5.84
C HIS A 134 3.26 13.10 -5.47
N VAL A 135 4.41 13.42 -6.07
CA VAL A 135 5.25 14.59 -5.70
C VAL A 135 4.46 15.91 -5.72
N SER A 136 3.65 16.13 -6.75
CA SER A 136 2.86 17.36 -6.88
C SER A 136 1.85 17.53 -5.73
N GLU A 137 1.16 16.45 -5.37
CA GLU A 137 0.18 16.45 -4.27
C GLU A 137 0.88 16.60 -2.92
N VAL A 138 2.00 15.91 -2.71
CA VAL A 138 2.80 16.03 -1.48
C VAL A 138 3.29 17.47 -1.26
N ARG A 139 3.81 18.14 -2.30
CA ARG A 139 4.22 19.55 -2.22
C ARG A 139 3.07 20.50 -1.91
N LYS A 140 1.89 20.23 -2.46
CA LYS A 140 0.69 21.01 -2.15
C LYS A 140 0.34 20.82 -0.67
N ARG A 141 0.34 19.58 -0.19
CA ARG A 141 -0.03 19.28 1.18
C ARG A 141 0.93 19.85 2.21
N ILE A 142 2.24 19.81 1.95
CA ILE A 142 3.25 20.47 2.80
C ILE A 142 2.95 21.97 2.96
N ARG A 143 2.61 22.69 1.87
CA ARG A 143 2.29 24.13 1.94
C ARG A 143 1.06 24.40 2.80
N GLU A 144 0.01 23.61 2.61
CA GLU A 144 -1.20 23.67 3.45
C GLU A 144 -0.89 23.39 4.94
N LEU A 145 -0.07 22.37 5.22
CA LEU A 145 0.38 22.00 6.57
C LEU A 145 1.43 22.95 7.14
N ARG A 146 1.97 23.90 6.39
CA ARG A 146 2.80 25.00 6.93
C ARG A 146 1.98 26.28 7.16
N GLY A 147 0.84 26.38 6.50
CA GLY A 147 0.05 27.61 6.49
C GLY A 147 0.62 28.65 5.52
N ASP A 148 1.40 28.21 4.52
CA ASP A 148 1.97 29.05 3.47
C ASP A 148 0.88 29.38 2.43
N PHE A 149 -0.16 30.10 2.85
CA PHE A 149 -1.18 30.66 1.96
C PHE A 149 -0.79 32.11 1.66
N LEU A 150 -0.21 32.33 0.48
CA LEU A 150 -0.04 33.65 -0.14
C LEU A 150 -0.93 33.74 -1.38
#